data_AF-A0A3D1PJ71-F1
#
_entry.id   AF-A0A3D1PJ71-F1
#
_cell.length_a   1.000
_cell.length_b   1.000
_cell.length_c   1.000
_cell.angle_alpha   90.00
_cell.angle_beta   90.00
_cell.angle_gamma   90.00
#
_symmetry.space_group_name_H-M   'P 1'
#
loop_
_entity.id
_entity.type
_entity.pdbx_description
1 polymer ?
#
loop_
_entity_poly.entity_id
_entity_poly.type
_entity_poly.pdbx_seq_one_letter_code
_entity_poly.pdbx_strand_id
1 'polypeptide(L)'
;LIKLDGTIIYIVPPDKRAFGASNSVFISSNGSEAVKTHANFPPSVNNFAYHVSLETPPNGRNSNRRHSGYTEAEYQSLAWLIAQSKVPDSRITTHKAVDRSGNRIDPRSFNRKKFLSLLHSYR
;
A
#
# COMPACT_ATOMS: atom_id res chain seq x y z
N LEU A 1 -7.01 -6.24 3.51
CA LEU A 1 -8.00 -5.18 3.23
C LEU A 1 -8.39 -4.56 4.56
N ILE A 2 -8.48 -3.24 4.63
CA ILE A 2 -9.03 -2.51 5.78
C ILE A 2 -10.34 -1.89 5.32
N LYS A 3 -11.44 -2.23 6.00
CA LYS A 3 -12.78 -1.73 5.69
C LYS A 3 -13.00 -0.31 6.20
N LEU A 4 -14.08 0.35 5.77
CA LEU A 4 -14.45 1.69 6.22
C LEU A 4 -14.60 1.83 7.75
N ASP A 5 -14.91 0.73 8.45
CA ASP A 5 -15.03 0.68 9.91
C ASP A 5 -13.71 0.33 10.62
N GLY A 6 -12.60 0.19 9.88
CA GLY A 6 -11.29 -0.21 10.40
C GLY A 6 -11.08 -1.73 10.47
N THR A 7 -12.08 -2.56 10.18
CA THR A 7 -11.91 -4.02 10.22
C THR A 7 -10.78 -4.47 9.29
N ILE A 8 -9.79 -5.18 9.85
CA ILE A 8 -8.67 -5.76 9.11
C ILE A 8 -9.04 -7.17 8.64
N ILE A 9 -9.10 -7.37 7.33
CA ILE A 9 -9.31 -8.66 6.69
C ILE A 9 -7.99 -9.13 6.08
N TYR A 10 -7.47 -10.26 6.59
CA TYR A 10 -6.35 -10.98 6.01
C TYR A 10 -6.81 -11.84 4.84
N ILE A 11 -6.41 -11.48 3.62
CA ILE A 11 -6.80 -12.18 2.40
C ILE A 11 -5.72 -13.19 1.98
N VAL A 12 -4.46 -12.77 2.07
CA VAL A 12 -3.29 -13.59 1.76
C VAL A 12 -2.44 -13.65 3.03
N PRO A 13 -2.05 -14.86 3.50
CA PRO A 13 -1.13 -14.99 4.63
C PRO A 13 0.19 -14.23 4.39
N PRO A 14 0.82 -13.67 5.43
CA PRO A 14 2.02 -12.84 5.26
C PRO A 14 3.23 -13.62 4.72
N ASP A 15 3.28 -14.94 4.88
CA ASP A 15 4.31 -15.82 4.31
C ASP A 15 4.06 -16.16 2.83
N LYS A 16 2.95 -15.71 2.26
CA LYS A 16 2.57 -15.96 0.86
C LYS A 16 2.64 -14.68 0.04
N ARG A 17 2.99 -14.87 -1.23
CA ARG A 17 3.04 -13.79 -2.22
C ARG A 17 1.64 -13.34 -2.61
N ALA A 18 1.34 -12.07 -2.35
CA ALA A 18 0.18 -11.40 -2.93
C ALA A 18 0.51 -10.77 -4.29
N PHE A 19 -0.50 -10.63 -5.15
CA PHE A 19 -0.34 -10.08 -6.51
C PHE A 19 -0.92 -8.67 -6.62
N GLY A 20 -0.41 -7.73 -5.81
CA GLY A 20 -1.00 -6.39 -5.67
C GLY A 20 -0.45 -5.31 -6.61
N ALA A 21 0.80 -5.41 -7.07
CA ALA A 21 1.52 -4.30 -7.71
C ALA A 21 1.91 -4.48 -9.19
N SER A 22 1.74 -5.67 -9.77
CA SER A 22 2.08 -5.96 -11.19
C SER A 22 3.48 -5.44 -11.60
N ASN A 23 3.65 -4.90 -12.81
CA ASN A 23 4.87 -4.24 -13.30
C ASN A 23 5.23 -3.04 -12.39
N SER A 24 6.18 -3.26 -11.49
CA SER A 24 6.48 -2.32 -10.42
C SER A 24 7.94 -2.37 -9.99
N VAL A 25 8.45 -1.20 -9.60
CA VAL A 25 9.82 -1.01 -9.11
C VAL A 25 9.80 -0.08 -7.91
N PHE A 26 10.44 -0.49 -6.81
CA PHE A 26 10.65 0.36 -5.66
C PHE A 26 11.99 1.10 -5.80
N ILE A 27 11.99 2.43 -5.66
CA ILE A 27 13.21 3.22 -5.68
C ILE A 27 13.63 3.50 -4.24
N SER A 28 14.81 3.04 -3.85
CA SER A 28 15.39 3.23 -2.52
C SER A 28 16.76 3.90 -2.61
N SER A 29 17.38 4.15 -1.45
CA SER A 29 18.79 4.58 -1.36
C SER A 29 19.76 3.58 -2.00
N ASN A 30 19.37 2.31 -2.15
CA ASN A 30 20.16 1.25 -2.75
C ASN A 30 19.90 1.11 -4.26
N GLY A 31 19.09 2.00 -4.85
CA GLY A 31 18.74 1.99 -6.26
C GLY A 31 17.36 1.40 -6.54
N SER A 32 17.19 0.84 -7.74
CA SER A 32 15.93 0.27 -8.21
C SER A 32 15.80 -1.19 -7.76
N GLU A 33 14.72 -1.49 -7.04
CA GLU A 33 14.44 -2.80 -6.47
C GLU A 33 13.16 -3.39 -7.05
N ALA A 34 13.30 -4.50 -7.75
CA ALA A 34 12.21 -5.35 -8.20
C ALA A 34 12.76 -6.75 -8.51
N VAL A 35 11.92 -7.78 -8.34
CA VAL A 35 12.33 -9.16 -8.64
C VAL A 35 11.54 -9.67 -9.84
N LYS A 36 12.25 -10.28 -10.80
CA LYS A 36 11.65 -10.99 -11.93
C LYS A 36 11.71 -12.48 -11.65
N THR A 37 10.55 -13.10 -11.48
CA THR A 37 10.43 -14.55 -11.19
C THR A 37 10.00 -15.39 -12.40
N HIS A 38 9.67 -14.75 -13.52
CA HIS A 38 9.21 -15.45 -14.73
C HIS A 38 9.66 -14.69 -15.99
N ALA A 39 10.12 -15.40 -17.02
CA ALA A 39 10.69 -14.79 -18.23
C ALA A 39 9.73 -13.84 -18.95
N ASN A 40 8.46 -14.25 -19.05
CA ASN A 40 7.41 -13.52 -19.78
C ASN A 40 6.73 -12.40 -19.00
N PHE A 41 6.98 -12.26 -17.69
CA PHE A 41 6.33 -11.26 -16.86
C PHE A 41 7.31 -10.15 -16.43
N PRO A 42 6.85 -8.90 -16.33
CA PRO A 42 7.69 -7.81 -15.86
C PRO A 42 8.14 -8.02 -14.41
N PRO A 43 9.26 -7.39 -14.00
CA PRO A 43 9.69 -7.40 -12.60
C PRO A 43 8.64 -6.72 -11.71
N SER A 44 8.58 -7.14 -10.45
CA SER A 44 7.55 -6.71 -9.52
C SER A 44 8.03 -6.66 -8.08
N VAL A 45 7.50 -5.71 -7.31
CA VAL A 45 7.68 -5.64 -5.86
C VAL A 45 6.87 -6.71 -5.11
N ASN A 46 5.91 -7.38 -5.77
CA ASN A 46 5.08 -8.45 -5.20
C ASN A 46 5.90 -9.55 -4.51
N ASN A 47 7.15 -9.75 -4.92
CA ASN A 47 8.00 -10.81 -4.40
C ASN A 47 8.55 -10.53 -2.99
N PHE A 48 8.48 -9.29 -2.50
CA PHE A 48 9.04 -8.91 -1.20
C PHE A 48 8.20 -7.89 -0.43
N ALA A 49 7.09 -7.41 -0.99
CA ALA A 49 6.24 -6.40 -0.37
C ALA A 49 5.00 -7.02 0.29
N TYR A 50 4.64 -6.47 1.46
CA TYR A 50 3.29 -6.62 1.99
C TYR A 50 2.36 -5.61 1.29
N HIS A 51 1.15 -6.04 0.98
CA HIS A 51 0.14 -5.20 0.33
C HIS A 51 -1.03 -4.96 1.28
N VAL A 52 -1.31 -3.68 1.54
CA VAL A 52 -2.49 -3.26 2.30
C VAL A 52 -3.39 -2.44 1.39
N SER A 53 -4.64 -2.89 1.25
CA SER A 53 -5.69 -2.15 0.54
C SER A 53 -6.63 -1.50 1.54
N LEU A 54 -7.03 -0.27 1.26
CA LEU A 54 -8.06 0.47 1.99
C LEU A 54 -9.35 0.45 1.18
N GLU A 55 -10.49 0.27 1.85
CA GLU A 55 -11.79 0.34 1.21
C GLU A 55 -12.04 1.76 0.70
N THR A 56 -12.41 1.88 -0.57
CA THR A 56 -12.65 3.21 -1.15
C THR A 56 -13.97 3.77 -0.59
N PRO A 57 -13.97 5.02 -0.06
CA PRO A 57 -15.19 5.65 0.44
C PRO A 57 -16.25 5.75 -0.67
N PRO A 58 -17.55 5.80 -0.34
CA PRO A 58 -18.62 5.80 -1.35
C PRO A 58 -18.45 6.87 -2.45
N ASN A 59 -18.02 8.09 -2.10
CA ASN A 59 -17.79 9.18 -3.05
C ASN A 59 -16.50 9.01 -3.90
N GLY A 60 -15.69 8.00 -3.62
CA GLY A 60 -14.52 7.61 -4.39
C GLY A 60 -14.80 6.48 -5.38
N ARG A 61 -16.01 5.92 -5.44
CA ARG A 61 -16.38 4.82 -6.36
C ARG A 61 -16.64 5.32 -7.79
N ASN A 62 -15.75 6.17 -8.29
CA ASN A 62 -15.76 6.79 -9.62
C ASN A 62 -14.31 6.97 -10.11
N SER A 63 -14.14 7.49 -11.32
CA SER A 63 -12.83 7.72 -11.96
C SER A 63 -12.15 9.03 -11.56
N ASN A 64 -12.70 9.80 -10.62
CA ASN A 64 -12.13 11.10 -10.25
C ASN A 64 -10.73 10.94 -9.63
N ARG A 65 -9.86 11.94 -9.80
CA ARG A 65 -8.49 11.88 -9.26
C ARG A 65 -8.43 11.94 -7.72
N ARG A 66 -9.51 12.39 -7.06
CA ARG A 66 -9.60 12.58 -5.62
C ARG A 66 -10.99 12.14 -5.11
N HIS A 67 -11.05 11.78 -3.84
CA HIS A 67 -12.26 11.58 -3.03
C HIS A 67 -12.09 12.23 -1.65
N SER A 68 -13.07 12.12 -0.74
CA SER A 68 -13.02 12.74 0.60
C SER A 68 -11.83 12.30 1.43
N GLY A 69 -11.32 11.10 1.19
CA GLY A 69 -10.21 10.51 1.92
C GLY A 69 -10.67 9.27 2.69
N TYR A 70 -9.73 8.61 3.34
CA TYR A 70 -10.00 7.43 4.16
C TYR A 70 -10.46 7.85 5.57
N THR A 71 -11.25 6.99 6.20
CA THR A 71 -11.83 7.21 7.53
C THR A 71 -10.74 7.22 8.62
N GLU A 72 -11.08 7.74 9.80
CA GLU A 72 -10.18 7.65 10.96
C GLU A 72 -9.85 6.20 11.30
N ALA A 73 -10.87 5.33 11.35
CA ALA A 73 -10.71 3.92 11.68
C ALA A 73 -9.77 3.19 10.72
N GLU A 74 -9.80 3.52 9.42
CA GLU A 74 -8.85 2.99 8.44
C GLU A 74 -7.42 3.43 8.72
N TYR A 75 -7.18 4.71 9.04
CA TYR A 75 -5.85 5.20 9.36
C TYR A 75 -5.30 4.59 10.64
N GLN A 76 -6.12 4.49 11.69
CA GLN A 76 -5.73 3.87 12.96
C GLN A 76 -5.36 2.40 12.75
N SER A 77 -6.20 1.67 12.02
CA SER A 77 -5.96 0.25 11.74
C SER A 77 -4.74 0.03 10.85
N LEU A 78 -4.53 0.89 9.85
CA LEU A 78 -3.34 0.85 9.01
C LEU A 78 -2.06 1.13 9.83
N ALA A 79 -2.07 2.16 10.65
CA ALA A 79 -0.96 2.50 11.52
C ALA A 79 -0.64 1.37 12.50
N TRP A 80 -1.66 0.85 13.19
CA TRP A 80 -1.52 -0.27 14.13
C TRP A 80 -0.96 -1.52 13.44
N LEU A 81 -1.47 -1.87 12.26
CA LEU A 81 -1.03 -3.02 11.49
C LEU A 81 0.45 -2.91 11.09
N ILE A 82 0.87 -1.75 10.57
CA ILE A 82 2.26 -1.54 10.14
C ILE A 82 3.20 -1.44 11.35
N ALA A 83 2.73 -0.97 12.50
CA ALA A 83 3.49 -0.97 13.76
C ALA A 83 3.88 -2.38 14.23
N GLN A 84 3.12 -3.42 13.85
CA GLN A 84 3.47 -4.82 14.16
C GLN A 84 4.67 -5.34 13.34
N SER A 85 5.18 -4.54 12.39
CA SER A 85 6.29 -4.89 11.52
C SER A 85 7.53 -4.03 11.80
N LYS A 86 8.70 -4.55 11.42
CA LYS A 86 9.97 -3.80 11.43
C LYS A 86 10.21 -2.97 10.16
N VAL A 87 9.20 -2.78 9.31
CA VAL A 87 9.34 -2.02 8.06
C VAL A 87 9.52 -0.54 8.39
N PRO A 88 10.67 0.09 8.07
CA PRO A 88 10.88 1.50 8.39
C PRO A 88 10.09 2.39 7.42
N ASP A 89 9.85 3.64 7.82
CA ASP A 89 9.04 4.60 7.06
C ASP A 89 9.48 4.80 5.62
N SER A 90 10.80 4.76 5.39
CA SER A 90 11.41 4.90 4.07
C SER A 90 11.02 3.78 3.12
N ARG A 91 10.54 2.64 3.62
CA ARG A 91 10.06 1.50 2.82
C ARG A 91 8.54 1.42 2.72
N ILE A 92 7.83 2.40 3.26
CA ILE A 92 6.38 2.54 3.07
C ILE A 92 6.13 3.41 1.85
N THR A 93 5.45 2.84 0.86
CA THR A 93 5.21 3.44 -0.45
C THR A 93 3.76 3.28 -0.88
N THR A 94 3.42 3.92 -1.99
CA THR A 94 2.10 3.81 -2.62
C THR A 94 2.19 2.98 -3.88
N HIS A 95 1.07 2.41 -4.31
CA HIS A 95 0.99 1.66 -5.55
C HIS A 95 1.37 2.54 -6.75
N LYS A 96 0.86 3.78 -6.78
CA LYS A 96 1.26 4.79 -7.76
C LYS A 96 2.77 5.01 -7.82
N ALA A 97 3.45 5.06 -6.66
CA ALA A 97 4.88 5.38 -6.62
C ALA A 97 5.77 4.25 -7.15
N VAL A 98 5.31 3.00 -7.08
CA VAL A 98 6.05 1.84 -7.61
C VAL A 98 5.62 1.44 -9.01
N ASP A 99 4.48 1.94 -9.51
CA ASP A 99 3.93 1.54 -10.80
C ASP A 99 4.84 1.94 -11.98
N ARG A 100 5.07 0.99 -12.88
CA ARG A 100 5.79 1.21 -14.14
C ARG A 100 4.89 1.11 -15.36
N SER A 101 3.63 0.72 -15.18
CA SER A 101 2.67 0.63 -16.26
C SER A 101 2.00 1.98 -16.59
N GLY A 102 2.03 2.94 -15.66
CA GLY A 102 1.37 4.24 -15.81
C GLY A 102 -0.14 4.21 -15.54
N ASN A 103 -0.66 3.08 -15.06
CA ASN A 103 -2.09 2.83 -14.89
C ASN A 103 -2.56 2.89 -13.43
N ARG A 104 -1.68 3.23 -12.49
CA ARG A 104 -2.00 3.28 -11.06
C ARG A 104 -1.97 4.69 -10.51
N ILE A 105 -2.98 5.01 -9.71
CA ILE A 105 -3.14 6.32 -9.06
C ILE A 105 -3.41 6.20 -7.56
N ASP A 106 -3.49 4.97 -7.05
CA ASP A 106 -3.88 4.64 -5.70
C ASP A 106 -2.68 4.65 -4.70
N PRO A 107 -2.98 4.88 -3.41
CA PRO A 107 -4.26 5.32 -2.86
C PRO A 107 -4.54 6.79 -3.16
N ARG A 108 -5.76 7.10 -3.64
CA ARG A 108 -6.20 8.49 -3.91
C ARG A 108 -6.48 9.19 -2.59
N SER A 109 -6.22 10.51 -2.52
CA SER A 109 -6.48 11.32 -1.31
C SER A 109 -5.87 10.77 -0.01
N PHE A 110 -4.80 9.97 -0.09
CA PHE A 110 -4.12 9.44 1.10
C PHE A 110 -3.31 10.52 1.81
N ASN A 111 -3.54 10.69 3.10
CA ASN A 111 -2.86 11.65 3.95
C ASN A 111 -1.67 10.97 4.63
N ARG A 112 -0.52 11.01 3.96
CA ARG A 112 0.73 10.42 4.46
C ARG A 112 1.18 11.01 5.80
N LYS A 113 0.99 12.32 6.01
CA LYS A 113 1.39 12.98 7.27
C LYS A 113 0.58 12.45 8.46
N LYS A 114 -0.75 12.35 8.30
CA LYS A 114 -1.64 11.75 9.31
C LYS A 114 -1.26 10.31 9.61
N PHE A 115 -1.10 9.50 8.56
CA PHE A 115 -0.69 8.10 8.71
C PHE A 115 0.63 7.96 9.48
N LEU A 116 1.69 8.70 9.10
CA LEU A 116 2.98 8.61 9.77
C LEU A 116 2.90 9.07 11.22
N SER A 117 2.14 10.14 11.50
CA SER A 117 1.90 10.59 12.88
C SER A 117 1.28 9.51 13.77
N LEU A 118 0.29 8.77 13.24
CA LEU A 118 -0.33 7.66 13.96
C LEU A 118 0.61 6.47 14.09
N LEU A 119 1.32 6.12 13.01
CA LEU A 119 2.30 5.03 13.02
C LEU A 119 3.36 5.25 14.10
N HIS A 120 3.85 6.48 14.24
CA HIS A 120 4.85 6.83 15.25
C HIS A 120 4.30 6.81 16.67
N SER A 121 3.00 7.06 16.87
CA SER A 121 2.39 6.92 18.20
C SER A 121 2.22 5.46 18.66
N TYR A 122 2.32 4.49 17.75
CA TYR A 122 2.23 3.06 18.06
C TYR A 122 3.59 2.35 18.12
N ARG A 123 4.68 3.07 17.83
CA ARG A 123 6.04 2.54 17.76
C ARG A 123 6.92 3.05 18.88
#